data_AF-A0A645JLE4-F1
#
_entry.id   AF-A0A645JLE4-F1
#
_cell.length_a   1.000
_cell.length_b   1.000
_cell.length_c   1.000
_cell.angle_alpha   90.00
_cell.angle_beta   90.00
_cell.angle_gamma   90.00
#
_symmetry.space_group_name_H-M   'P 1'
#
loop_
_entity.id
_entity.type
_entity.pdbx_description
1 polymer ?
#
loop_
_entity_poly.entity_id
_entity_poly.type
_entity_poly.pdbx_seq_one_letter_code
_entity_poly.pdbx_strand_id
1 'polypeptide(L)'
;MDGWTELFNLEAWNQAIDQTGLDVDFYAFRERSYDEVLPWDFVDIGVKKEYLIAENEKAKAAITTRDCRDGCTLCGINETYGRGICFNGSLLHSAHQS
;
A
#
# COMPACT_ATOMS: atom_id res chain seq x y z
N MET A 1 -10.35 23.79 -3.69
CA MET A 1 -11.08 23.02 -4.69
C MET A 1 -10.06 22.69 -5.75
N ASP A 2 -9.83 21.40 -5.89
CA ASP A 2 -8.65 20.72 -6.38
C ASP A 2 -8.86 20.39 -7.87
N GLY A 3 -7.89 20.74 -8.72
CA GLY A 3 -8.00 20.79 -10.20
C GLY A 3 -8.24 19.46 -10.92
N TRP A 4 -8.67 18.43 -10.21
CA TRP A 4 -8.98 17.10 -10.74
C TRP A 4 -10.34 17.04 -11.46
N THR A 5 -11.28 17.92 -11.12
CA THR A 5 -12.64 17.90 -11.69
C THR A 5 -12.79 18.70 -12.98
N GLU A 6 -11.88 19.63 -13.29
CA GLU A 6 -12.01 20.52 -14.47
C GLU A 6 -11.92 19.77 -15.81
N LEU A 7 -11.22 18.64 -15.83
CA LEU A 7 -11.05 17.79 -17.01
C LEU A 7 -11.69 16.40 -16.86
N PHE A 8 -12.47 16.18 -15.80
CA PHE A 8 -13.14 14.90 -15.60
C PHE A 8 -14.32 14.74 -16.57
N ASN A 9 -14.22 13.79 -17.50
CA ASN A 9 -15.29 13.45 -18.43
C ASN A 9 -15.60 11.95 -18.38
N LEU A 10 -16.62 11.58 -17.61
CA LEU A 10 -17.04 10.19 -17.44
C LEU A 10 -17.47 9.52 -18.76
N GLU A 11 -18.10 10.26 -19.67
CA GLU A 11 -18.57 9.73 -20.95
C GLU A 11 -17.39 9.27 -21.82
N ALA A 12 -16.32 10.06 -21.87
CA ALA A 12 -15.09 9.70 -22.59
C ALA A 12 -14.43 8.44 -22.00
N TRP A 13 -14.45 8.28 -20.67
CA TRP A 13 -13.93 7.07 -20.00
C TRP A 13 -14.76 5.83 -20.36
N ASN A 14 -16.10 5.92 -20.30
CA ASN A 14 -16.98 4.80 -20.66
C ASN A 14 -16.79 4.38 -22.12
N GLN A 15 -16.69 5.33 -23.05
CA GLN A 15 -16.43 5.02 -24.46
C GLN A 15 -15.09 4.31 -24.67
N ALA A 16 -14.03 4.71 -23.96
CA ALA A 16 -12.72 4.06 -24.06
C ALA A 16 -12.73 2.63 -23.49
N ILE A 17 -13.45 2.43 -22.38
CA ILE A 17 -13.65 1.11 -21.77
C ILE A 17 -14.39 0.18 -22.75
N ASP A 18 -15.49 0.66 -23.34
CA ASP A 18 -16.28 -0.11 -24.31
C ASP A 18 -15.43 -0.50 -25.54
N GLN A 19 -14.63 0.43 -26.06
CA GLN A 19 -13.77 0.20 -27.22
C GLN A 19 -12.65 -0.83 -26.97
N THR A 20 -12.22 -0.98 -25.72
CA THR A 20 -11.16 -1.92 -25.33
C THR A 20 -11.71 -3.29 -24.91
N GLY A 21 -13.03 -3.40 -24.74
CA GLY A 21 -13.68 -4.61 -24.24
C GLY A 21 -13.28 -4.95 -22.79
N LEU A 22 -12.91 -3.93 -22.01
CA LEU A 22 -12.53 -4.11 -20.61
C LEU A 22 -13.78 -4.30 -19.75
N ASP A 23 -13.73 -5.30 -18.88
CA ASP A 23 -14.72 -5.49 -17.81
C ASP A 23 -14.31 -4.65 -16.58
N VAL A 24 -14.98 -3.52 -16.38
CA VAL A 24 -14.71 -2.61 -15.25
C VAL A 24 -15.01 -3.28 -13.92
N ASP A 25 -16.08 -4.07 -13.86
CA ASP A 25 -16.54 -4.69 -12.62
C ASP A 25 -15.52 -5.72 -12.13
N PHE A 26 -14.88 -6.43 -13.08
CA PHE A 26 -13.75 -7.31 -12.78
C PHE A 26 -12.59 -6.58 -12.08
N TYR A 27 -12.26 -5.35 -12.49
CA TYR A 27 -11.14 -4.63 -11.87
C TYR A 27 -11.53 -3.92 -10.57
N ALA A 28 -12.75 -3.41 -10.49
CA ALA A 28 -13.26 -2.59 -9.39
C ALA A 28 -13.73 -3.40 -8.18
N PHE A 29 -14.41 -4.53 -8.40
CA PHE A 29 -15.11 -5.25 -7.33
C PHE A 29 -14.52 -6.62 -7.00
N ARG A 30 -13.54 -7.10 -7.77
CA ARG A 30 -12.93 -8.40 -7.50
C ARG A 30 -12.11 -8.37 -6.21
N GLU A 31 -12.41 -9.32 -5.33
CA GLU A 31 -11.55 -9.67 -4.21
C GLU A 31 -10.27 -10.35 -4.74
N ARG A 32 -9.11 -9.87 -4.28
CA ARG A 32 -7.80 -10.39 -4.69
C ARG A 32 -7.23 -11.27 -3.59
N SER A 33 -6.76 -12.45 -3.95
CA SER A 33 -6.02 -13.32 -3.03
C SER A 33 -4.59 -12.82 -2.91
N TYR A 34 -3.94 -13.01 -1.75
CA TYR A 34 -2.52 -12.71 -1.63
C TYR A 34 -1.60 -13.73 -2.33
N ASP A 35 -2.17 -14.87 -2.75
CA ASP A 35 -1.47 -15.92 -3.52
C ASP A 35 -1.34 -15.57 -5.00
N GLU A 36 -2.04 -14.53 -5.49
CA GLU A 36 -1.90 -14.05 -6.86
C GLU A 36 -0.79 -13.00 -6.99
N VAL A 37 -0.41 -12.68 -8.22
CA VAL A 37 0.48 -11.54 -8.49
C VAL A 37 -0.30 -10.25 -8.30
N LEU A 38 0.06 -9.51 -7.26
CA LEU A 38 -0.64 -8.28 -6.90
C LEU A 38 -0.09 -7.10 -7.72
N PRO A 39 -0.92 -6.08 -7.99
CA PRO A 39 -0.48 -4.89 -8.74
C PRO A 39 0.68 -4.12 -8.12
N TRP A 40 1.04 -4.38 -6.86
CA TRP A 40 2.18 -3.76 -6.19
C TRP A 40 3.39 -4.69 -6.05
N ASP A 41 3.30 -5.95 -6.50
CA ASP A 41 4.41 -6.91 -6.35
C ASP A 41 5.66 -6.51 -7.13
N PHE A 42 5.51 -5.71 -8.20
CA PHE A 42 6.64 -5.16 -8.95
C PHE A 42 7.24 -3.88 -8.35
N VAL A 43 6.58 -3.29 -7.34
CA VAL A 43 7.00 -2.03 -6.73
C VAL A 43 7.97 -2.34 -5.58
N ASP A 44 9.26 -2.18 -5.84
CA ASP A 44 10.28 -2.31 -4.80
C ASP A 44 10.65 -0.94 -4.20
N ILE A 45 10.15 -0.70 -3.00
CA ILE A 45 10.50 0.45 -2.15
C ILE A 45 11.20 0.01 -0.86
N GLY A 46 11.73 -1.21 -0.82
CA GLY A 46 12.35 -1.82 0.36
C GLY A 46 11.39 -2.22 1.48
N VAL A 47 10.07 -2.16 1.25
CA VAL A 47 9.03 -2.68 2.14
C VAL A 47 8.73 -4.13 1.78
N LYS A 48 8.63 -5.00 2.78
CA LYS A 48 8.35 -6.44 2.61
C LYS A 48 6.90 -6.68 2.18
N LYS A 49 6.68 -7.62 1.25
CA LYS A 49 5.34 -8.01 0.80
C LYS A 49 4.46 -8.47 1.96
N GLU A 50 5.03 -9.22 2.90
CA GLU A 50 4.35 -9.72 4.09
C GLU A 50 3.82 -8.58 4.98
N TYR A 51 4.57 -7.47 5.05
CA TYR A 51 4.12 -6.28 5.77
C TYR A 51 2.92 -5.62 5.08
N LEU A 52 2.95 -5.46 3.75
CA LEU A 52 1.83 -4.91 2.98
C LEU A 52 0.55 -5.75 3.13
N ILE A 53 0.70 -7.08 3.15
CA ILE A 53 -0.41 -8.01 3.41
C ILE A 53 -0.99 -7.77 4.81
N ALA A 54 -0.15 -7.71 5.84
CA ALA A 54 -0.58 -7.46 7.21
C ALA A 54 -1.26 -6.08 7.38
N GLU A 55 -0.75 -5.04 6.73
CA GLU A 55 -1.37 -3.70 6.75
C GLU A 55 -2.72 -3.68 6.03
N ASN A 56 -2.87 -4.43 4.94
CA ASN A 56 -4.14 -4.55 4.23
C ASN A 56 -5.21 -5.24 5.10
N GLU A 57 -4.86 -6.31 5.80
CA GLU A 57 -5.75 -6.98 6.75
C GLU A 57 -6.16 -6.07 7.92
N LYS A 58 -5.22 -5.29 8.48
CA LYS A 58 -5.55 -4.26 9.48
C LYS A 58 -6.50 -3.21 8.92
N ALA A 59 -6.28 -2.76 7.68
CA ALA A 59 -7.13 -1.76 7.04
C ALA A 59 -8.57 -2.27 6.86
N LYS A 60 -8.75 -3.53 6.46
CA LYS A 60 -10.08 -4.19 6.42
C LYS A 60 -10.77 -4.19 7.80
N ALA A 61 -9.99 -4.33 8.87
CA ALA A 61 -10.46 -4.28 10.26
C ALA A 61 -10.57 -2.85 10.84
N ALA A 62 -10.33 -1.80 10.04
CA ALA A 62 -10.27 -0.41 10.49
C ALA A 62 -9.24 -0.16 11.62
N ILE A 63 -8.18 -0.95 11.68
CA ILE A 63 -7.08 -0.82 12.63
C ILE A 63 -5.97 -0.01 11.97
N THR A 64 -5.51 1.04 12.64
CA THR A 64 -4.37 1.83 12.18
C THR A 64 -3.06 1.28 12.75
N THR A 65 -2.01 1.34 11.94
CA THR A 65 -0.66 1.12 12.43
C THR A 65 -0.13 2.40 13.05
N ARG A 66 0.57 2.25 14.18
CA ARG A 66 1.22 3.34 14.90
C ARG A 66 2.26 4.06 14.05
N ASP A 67 2.60 5.28 14.45
CA ASP A 67 3.69 6.01 13.83
C ASP A 67 5.03 5.30 14.04
N CYS A 68 5.84 5.17 12.99
CA CYS A 68 7.14 4.51 13.08
C CYS A 68 8.17 5.31 13.88
N ARG A 69 7.91 6.60 14.15
CA ARG A 69 8.72 7.46 15.04
C ARG A 69 8.55 7.08 16.51
N ASP A 70 7.40 6.55 16.87
CA ASP A 70 7.13 6.03 18.22
C ASP A 70 7.70 4.61 18.41
N GLY A 71 8.28 4.05 17.34
CA GLY A 71 9.02 2.80 17.33
C GLY A 71 8.80 2.03 16.03
N CYS A 72 9.79 1.22 15.66
CA CYS A 72 9.78 0.49 14.40
C CYS A 72 8.57 -0.46 14.30
N THR A 73 7.93 -0.48 13.12
CA THR A 73 6.84 -1.40 12.77
C THR A 73 7.34 -2.61 11.97
N LEU A 74 8.65 -2.68 11.69
CA LEU A 74 9.31 -3.75 10.95
C LEU A 74 8.79 -3.89 9.51
N CYS A 75 8.58 -2.77 8.81
CA CYS A 75 8.13 -2.77 7.42
C CYS A 75 9.16 -3.32 6.42
N GLY A 76 10.43 -3.47 6.80
CA GLY A 76 11.51 -3.96 5.95
C GLY A 76 12.53 -2.89 5.57
N ILE A 77 12.15 -1.60 5.59
CA ILE A 77 13.06 -0.48 5.28
C ILE A 77 14.28 -0.48 6.21
N ASN A 78 14.10 -0.87 7.46
CA ASN A 78 15.15 -1.01 8.47
C ASN A 78 16.22 -2.06 8.13
N GLU A 79 15.93 -2.98 7.21
CA GLU A 79 16.87 -3.99 6.72
C GLU A 79 17.44 -3.60 5.35
N THR A 80 16.62 -2.97 4.51
CA THR A 80 16.98 -2.62 3.13
C THR A 80 17.87 -1.37 3.05
N TYR A 81 17.56 -0.33 3.81
CA TYR A 81 18.25 0.97 3.73
C TYR A 81 18.89 1.30 5.08
N GLY A 82 20.20 1.46 5.17
CA GLY A 82 20.88 1.71 6.46
C GLY A 82 20.85 3.15 6.99
N ARG A 83 19.91 4.01 6.56
CA ARG A 83 19.85 5.44 6.91
C ARG A 83 18.41 5.93 7.10
N GLY A 84 18.24 7.11 7.70
CA GLY A 84 16.94 7.76 7.88
C GLY A 84 16.36 7.63 9.29
N ILE A 85 15.14 8.11 9.49
CA ILE A 85 14.48 8.20 10.80
C ILE A 85 14.38 6.83 11.49
N CYS A 86 14.26 5.74 10.73
CA CYS A 86 14.28 4.38 11.26
C CYS A 86 15.49 4.11 12.17
N PHE A 87 16.66 4.65 11.83
CA PHE A 87 17.92 4.45 12.55
C PHE A 87 18.18 5.54 13.60
N ASN A 88 17.33 6.56 13.68
CA ASN A 88 17.43 7.66 14.63
C ASN A 88 16.50 7.44 15.83
N GLY A 89 16.53 6.24 16.42
CA GLY A 89 15.82 5.91 17.66
C GLY A 89 14.56 5.06 17.52
N SER A 90 13.95 4.97 16.33
CA SER A 90 12.79 4.09 16.10
C SER A 90 13.10 2.61 16.34
N LEU A 91 14.30 2.15 15.97
CA LEU A 91 14.76 0.77 16.21
C LEU A 91 15.13 0.50 17.68
N LEU A 92 15.60 1.51 18.42
CA LEU A 92 16.03 1.33 19.82
C LEU A 92 14.84 1.07 20.76
N HIS A 93 13.64 1.57 20.44
CA HIS A 93 12.42 1.30 21.20
C HIS A 93 11.87 -0.13 21.02
N SER A 94 12.44 -0.94 20.12
CA SER A 94 12.00 -2.32 19.86
C SER A 94 12.66 -3.36 20.77
N ALA A 95 13.71 -2.98 21.51
CA ALA A 95 14.57 -3.91 22.26
C ALA A 95 14.18 -4.14 23.73
N HIS A 96 13.07 -3.55 24.21
CA HIS A 96 12.54 -3.80 25.55
C HIS A 96 11.24 -4.61 25.46
N GLN A 97 11.38 -5.91 25.22
CA GLN A 97 10.43 -6.96 25.60
C GLN A 97 11.11 -8.32 25.37
N SER A 98 11.89 -8.74 26.36
CA SER A 98 12.26 -10.12 26.67
C SER A 98 12.24 -10.28 28.17
#